data_AF-A0A940SU91-F1
#
_entry.id   AF-A0A940SU91-F1
#
_cell.length_a   1.000
_cell.length_b   1.000
_cell.length_c   1.000
_cell.angle_alpha   90.00
_cell.angle_beta   90.00
_cell.angle_gamma   90.00
#
_symmetry.space_group_name_H-M   'P 1'
#
loop_
_entity.id
_entity.type
_entity.pdbx_description
1 polymer ?
#
loop_
_entity_poly.entity_id
_entity_poly.type
_entity_poly.pdbx_seq_one_letter_code
_entity_poly.pdbx_strand_id
1 'polypeptide(L)'
;MSITVETAQEHAKDPAVLCCRTESGKVIGPGDLEDPVIFPDLEDSGLLTLGDETLTIGEVLGATLLKTTDALVPLTADLLEGITKVEEKTSTKAEAIVETPVAPQPITPTSAPLSAAGQMVKIHIAEGKGIDLEIPLTLAGAMGAVPEAAPAVPQVIAETSAPEAVAESKEVRSFVRKHFKVDKVEFGEATQLEGTTLTIRNAAEICNESVELQELVEDMKVEIITPDKYEVYSETIMDVQPIATKEEGDIGHGITRILDGVVIVLTGTDANGVQIGEFGSSEGELDRNIMWGRPGAPDKGDIFIKVEVTVKAGTNMERSGPLAAHKSADHITEEIRKAMKEADEALVVESEEIVQYRRPGKKRVLIVKEIMGQGAMHDNLIMPVEPVGVLGAKPNVDLGNLPVILAPTEVLDGGIHALTCIGPASKETSRHYFREPLVKAAMEDEEIDLVGVMFVGSPQANSEKFYVSKRLGMTIEAMGIDGAIVTTEGFGNNHIDFASHIEEIGKRGVHVVGETYSAVQGALVVGNKYMNAMVDNNKSMQGIENEILSNNTLCPEDAVRALAMVKTLMGGGTIEKAERKWNPNVKQNNVEAIEAQSGTKVELVDNEQALPKSKKRLEIYEQE
;
A
#
# COMPACT_ATOMS: atom_id res chain seq x y z
N MET A 1 -22.69 -7.32 7.22
CA MET A 1 -22.64 -6.00 7.88
C MET A 1 -23.92 -5.26 7.52
N SER A 2 -24.54 -4.55 8.46
CA SER A 2 -25.77 -3.83 8.12
C SER A 2 -25.50 -2.60 7.25
N ILE A 3 -26.42 -2.33 6.31
CA ILE A 3 -26.28 -1.20 5.38
C ILE A 3 -26.69 0.14 6.00
N THR A 4 -26.08 1.23 5.51
CA THR A 4 -26.47 2.59 5.89
C THR A 4 -27.70 3.07 5.11
N VAL A 5 -28.29 4.20 5.51
CA VAL A 5 -29.41 4.82 4.78
C VAL A 5 -29.04 5.18 3.34
N GLU A 6 -27.82 5.69 3.13
CA GLU A 6 -27.31 6.06 1.80
C GLU A 6 -27.15 4.81 0.92
N THR A 7 -26.53 3.76 1.46
CA THR A 7 -26.37 2.46 0.78
C THR A 7 -27.72 1.85 0.40
N ALA A 8 -28.70 1.89 1.30
CA ALA A 8 -30.04 1.36 1.02
C ALA A 8 -30.77 2.11 -0.12
N GLN A 9 -30.45 3.39 -0.35
CA GLN A 9 -30.99 4.15 -1.48
C GLN A 9 -30.30 3.77 -2.80
N GLU A 10 -28.97 3.63 -2.79
CA GLU A 10 -28.18 3.21 -3.95
C GLU A 10 -28.59 1.79 -4.42
N HIS A 11 -28.84 0.90 -3.46
CA HIS A 11 -29.20 -0.50 -3.68
C HIS A 11 -30.70 -0.79 -3.57
N ALA A 12 -31.57 0.22 -3.74
CA ALA A 12 -33.02 0.06 -3.54
C ALA A 12 -33.67 -1.02 -4.42
N LYS A 13 -33.04 -1.39 -5.54
CA LYS A 13 -33.52 -2.42 -6.47
C LYS A 13 -32.87 -3.80 -6.26
N ASP A 14 -31.89 -3.89 -5.38
CA ASP A 14 -31.21 -5.14 -5.12
C ASP A 14 -31.98 -5.97 -4.08
N PRO A 15 -31.73 -7.30 -4.00
CA PRO A 15 -32.46 -8.19 -3.11
C PRO A 15 -32.34 -7.77 -1.64
N ALA A 16 -33.39 -8.02 -0.85
CA ALA A 16 -33.40 -7.76 0.57
C ALA A 16 -33.10 -9.03 1.36
N VAL A 17 -32.03 -9.02 2.14
CA VAL A 17 -31.59 -10.14 3.00
C VAL A 17 -31.33 -9.59 4.41
N LEU A 18 -31.72 -10.32 5.45
CA LEU A 18 -31.46 -9.89 6.83
C LEU A 18 -29.98 -10.03 7.19
N CYS A 19 -29.37 -8.98 7.77
CA CYS A 19 -27.98 -9.05 8.25
C CYS A 19 -27.85 -9.77 9.59
N CYS A 20 -28.91 -9.81 10.38
CA CYS A 20 -28.92 -10.40 11.71
C CYS A 20 -30.28 -11.03 12.03
N ARG A 21 -30.30 -11.93 13.03
CA ARG A 21 -31.55 -12.49 13.53
C ARG A 21 -32.46 -11.37 14.01
N THR A 22 -33.66 -11.33 13.47
CA THR A 22 -34.64 -10.24 13.68
C THR A 22 -35.92 -10.83 14.26
N GLU A 23 -36.40 -10.24 15.36
CA GLU A 23 -37.60 -10.71 16.05
C GLU A 23 -38.89 -10.29 15.33
N SER A 24 -39.92 -11.13 15.42
CA SER A 24 -41.28 -10.82 14.93
C SER A 24 -41.80 -9.49 15.49
N GLY A 25 -42.48 -8.72 14.66
CA GLY A 25 -43.04 -7.40 14.98
C GLY A 25 -42.08 -6.23 14.77
N LYS A 26 -40.81 -6.48 14.42
CA LYS A 26 -39.85 -5.42 14.12
C LYS A 26 -40.10 -4.82 12.73
N VAL A 27 -40.01 -3.50 12.64
CA VAL A 27 -40.06 -2.73 11.38
C VAL A 27 -38.66 -2.74 10.77
N ILE A 28 -38.55 -3.19 9.53
CA ILE A 28 -37.27 -3.31 8.81
C ILE A 28 -36.73 -1.94 8.45
N GLY A 29 -35.54 -1.61 8.95
CA GLY A 29 -34.75 -0.46 8.54
C GLY A 29 -33.47 -0.86 7.79
N PRO A 30 -32.71 0.12 7.26
CA PRO A 30 -31.43 -0.15 6.59
C PRO A 30 -30.45 -0.94 7.46
N GLY A 31 -30.40 -0.62 8.76
CA GLY A 31 -29.55 -1.31 9.73
C GLY A 31 -29.88 -2.79 9.99
N ASP A 32 -30.94 -3.33 9.37
CA ASP A 32 -31.38 -4.71 9.49
C ASP A 32 -31.10 -5.55 8.23
N LEU A 33 -30.66 -4.89 7.16
CA LEU A 33 -30.42 -5.50 5.85
C LEU A 33 -28.93 -5.66 5.59
N GLU A 34 -28.58 -6.78 4.97
CA GLU A 34 -27.23 -7.12 4.56
C GLU A 34 -26.86 -6.41 3.26
N ASP A 35 -25.57 -6.16 3.07
CA ASP A 35 -25.06 -5.45 1.89
C ASP A 35 -25.16 -6.33 0.63
N PRO A 36 -25.94 -5.93 -0.40
CA PRO A 36 -26.06 -6.72 -1.63
C PRO A 36 -24.74 -6.95 -2.36
N VAL A 37 -23.74 -6.08 -2.11
CA VAL A 37 -22.41 -6.23 -2.69
C VAL A 37 -21.76 -7.56 -2.28
N ILE A 38 -22.09 -8.11 -1.10
CA ILE A 38 -21.52 -9.37 -0.61
C ILE A 38 -22.36 -10.61 -0.97
N PHE A 39 -23.57 -10.45 -1.51
CA PHE A 39 -24.43 -11.61 -1.81
C PHE A 39 -23.81 -12.59 -2.78
N PRO A 40 -23.15 -12.17 -3.85
CA PRO A 40 -22.51 -13.12 -4.75
C PRO A 40 -21.45 -13.99 -4.04
N ASP A 41 -20.74 -13.45 -3.04
CA ASP A 41 -19.76 -14.22 -2.25
C ASP A 41 -20.45 -15.18 -1.27
N LEU A 42 -21.59 -14.76 -0.71
CA LEU A 42 -22.42 -15.62 0.13
C LEU A 42 -23.08 -16.76 -0.67
N GLU A 43 -23.45 -16.52 -1.93
CA GLU A 43 -23.95 -17.57 -2.83
C GLU A 43 -22.84 -18.53 -3.24
N ASP A 44 -21.65 -18.01 -3.58
CA ASP A 44 -20.49 -18.84 -3.92
C ASP A 44 -20.02 -19.71 -2.73
N SER A 45 -20.15 -19.22 -1.49
CA SER A 45 -19.87 -19.99 -0.27
C SER A 45 -21.02 -20.92 0.16
N GLY A 46 -22.17 -20.86 -0.50
CA GLY A 46 -23.37 -21.63 -0.17
C GLY A 46 -24.07 -21.19 1.13
N LEU A 47 -23.71 -20.02 1.66
CA LEU A 47 -24.34 -19.41 2.84
C LEU A 47 -25.64 -18.67 2.52
N LEU A 48 -25.84 -18.29 1.27
CA LEU A 48 -27.03 -17.61 0.77
C LEU A 48 -27.54 -18.29 -0.50
N THR A 49 -28.83 -18.26 -0.72
CA THR A 49 -29.46 -18.66 -1.99
C THR A 49 -30.59 -17.69 -2.26
N LEU A 50 -30.45 -16.87 -3.30
CA LEU A 50 -31.48 -15.93 -3.69
C LEU A 50 -32.50 -16.64 -4.59
N GLY A 51 -33.77 -16.62 -4.20
CA GLY A 51 -34.86 -17.14 -5.01
C GLY A 51 -35.56 -16.03 -5.80
N ASP A 52 -36.27 -16.40 -6.87
CA ASP A 52 -37.06 -15.48 -7.71
C ASP A 52 -38.13 -14.68 -6.92
N GLU A 53 -38.52 -15.17 -5.74
CA GLU A 53 -39.51 -14.53 -4.86
C GLU A 53 -38.91 -13.52 -3.87
N THR A 54 -37.60 -13.30 -3.92
CA THR A 54 -36.90 -12.35 -3.03
C THR A 54 -37.30 -10.92 -3.37
N LEU A 55 -37.79 -10.18 -2.37
CA LEU A 55 -38.15 -8.77 -2.51
C LEU A 55 -36.91 -7.89 -2.54
N THR A 56 -37.06 -6.67 -3.06
CA THR A 56 -35.98 -5.68 -3.10
C THR A 56 -35.89 -4.85 -1.83
N ILE A 57 -34.73 -4.25 -1.56
CA ILE A 57 -34.50 -3.36 -0.41
C ILE A 57 -35.57 -2.26 -0.36
N GLY A 58 -35.87 -1.63 -1.49
CA GLY A 58 -36.87 -0.57 -1.57
C GLY A 58 -38.29 -1.02 -1.22
N GLU A 59 -38.63 -2.27 -1.47
CA GLU A 59 -39.96 -2.84 -1.17
C GLU A 59 -40.13 -3.17 0.31
N VAL A 60 -39.06 -3.60 0.98
CA VAL A 60 -39.13 -4.08 2.37
C VAL A 60 -38.92 -2.99 3.42
N LEU A 61 -38.31 -1.86 3.07
CA LEU A 61 -38.05 -0.77 4.02
C LEU A 61 -39.37 -0.23 4.58
N GLY A 62 -39.50 -0.25 5.92
CA GLY A 62 -40.72 0.12 6.62
C GLY A 62 -41.76 -0.99 6.75
N ALA A 63 -41.56 -2.16 6.14
CA ALA A 63 -42.40 -3.34 6.35
C ALA A 63 -42.14 -3.97 7.73
N THR A 64 -43.15 -4.63 8.27
CA THR A 64 -43.09 -5.30 9.58
C THR A 64 -42.86 -6.80 9.41
N LEU A 65 -41.87 -7.34 10.09
CA LEU A 65 -41.53 -8.76 10.05
C LEU A 65 -42.57 -9.60 10.82
N LEU A 66 -43.18 -10.57 10.15
CA LEU A 66 -44.27 -11.37 10.73
C LEU A 66 -43.79 -12.49 11.65
N LYS A 67 -42.59 -13.03 11.43
CA LYS A 67 -42.02 -14.14 12.19
C LYS A 67 -40.57 -13.85 12.54
N THR A 68 -40.09 -14.37 13.67
CA THR A 68 -38.67 -14.27 14.01
C THR A 68 -37.87 -15.06 12.97
N THR A 69 -36.92 -14.38 12.32
CA THR A 69 -36.15 -14.92 11.20
C THR A 69 -34.67 -14.76 11.50
N ASP A 70 -33.88 -15.80 11.22
CA ASP A 70 -32.43 -15.77 11.41
C ASP A 70 -31.73 -14.90 10.34
N ALA A 71 -30.43 -14.65 10.53
CA ALA A 71 -29.63 -13.89 9.58
C ALA A 71 -29.49 -14.63 8.23
N LEU A 72 -29.13 -13.89 7.18
CA LEU A 72 -28.90 -14.39 5.81
C LEU A 72 -30.12 -15.06 5.17
N VAL A 73 -31.32 -14.74 5.64
CA VAL A 73 -32.57 -15.18 5.03
C VAL A 73 -33.07 -14.09 4.06
N PRO A 74 -33.27 -14.41 2.78
CA PRO A 74 -33.92 -13.52 1.82
C PRO A 74 -35.36 -13.20 2.26
N LEU A 75 -35.74 -11.94 2.17
CA LEU A 75 -37.07 -11.49 2.56
C LEU A 75 -38.05 -11.69 1.42
N THR A 76 -39.08 -12.49 1.68
CA THR A 76 -40.17 -12.83 0.76
C THR A 76 -41.50 -12.25 1.27
N ALA A 77 -42.50 -12.18 0.39
CA ALA A 77 -43.77 -11.53 0.71
C ALA A 77 -44.55 -12.19 1.86
N ASP A 78 -44.34 -13.47 2.14
CA ASP A 78 -44.98 -14.21 3.23
C ASP A 78 -44.36 -13.92 4.62
N LEU A 79 -43.17 -13.29 4.65
CA LEU A 79 -42.48 -12.91 5.88
C LEU A 79 -42.80 -11.48 6.33
N LEU A 80 -43.42 -10.66 5.49
CA LEU A 80 -43.56 -9.23 5.72
C LEU A 80 -45.01 -8.73 5.57
N GLU A 81 -45.39 -7.80 6.43
CA GLU A 81 -46.62 -7.01 6.33
C GLU A 81 -46.28 -5.55 6.04
N GLY A 82 -47.03 -4.92 5.11
CA GLY A 82 -46.81 -3.50 4.76
C GLY A 82 -45.73 -3.24 3.72
N ILE A 83 -45.48 -4.19 2.82
CA ILE A 83 -44.52 -4.06 1.69
C ILE A 83 -44.93 -2.89 0.79
N THR A 84 -43.95 -2.06 0.42
CA THR A 84 -44.15 -0.94 -0.51
C THR A 84 -44.04 -1.44 -1.94
N LYS A 85 -45.14 -1.46 -2.71
CA LYS A 85 -45.07 -1.83 -4.14
C LYS A 85 -44.37 -0.74 -4.93
N VAL A 86 -43.22 -1.05 -5.52
CA VAL A 86 -42.57 -0.20 -6.52
C VAL A 86 -43.15 -0.56 -7.89
N GLU A 87 -43.81 0.39 -8.57
CA GLU A 87 -44.33 0.16 -9.92
C GLU A 87 -43.18 0.00 -10.94
N GLU A 88 -43.03 -1.18 -11.52
CA GLU A 88 -42.23 -1.40 -12.73
C GLU A 88 -42.88 -0.70 -13.93
N LYS A 89 -42.21 0.32 -14.50
CA LYS A 89 -42.47 0.73 -15.88
C LYS A 89 -41.74 -0.23 -16.83
N THR A 90 -42.41 -1.31 -17.19
CA THR A 90 -42.00 -2.21 -18.27
C THR A 90 -42.20 -1.54 -19.63
N SER A 91 -41.16 -1.60 -20.46
CA SER A 91 -41.18 -1.19 -21.86
C SER A 91 -42.17 -2.03 -22.67
N THR A 92 -43.01 -1.39 -23.49
CA THR A 92 -43.57 -2.02 -24.69
C THR A 92 -43.63 -1.04 -25.86
N LYS A 93 -43.02 -1.50 -26.97
CA LYS A 93 -43.22 -1.22 -28.40
C LYS A 93 -43.62 0.18 -28.89
N ALA A 94 -42.76 0.64 -29.79
CA ALA A 94 -42.94 1.74 -30.73
C ALA A 94 -44.28 1.70 -31.51
N GLU A 95 -44.97 2.83 -31.51
CA GLU A 95 -45.73 3.33 -32.64
C GLU A 95 -45.22 4.74 -32.99
N ALA A 96 -44.97 4.94 -34.28
CA ALA A 96 -44.36 6.13 -34.83
C ALA A 96 -45.30 7.34 -34.72
N ILE A 97 -44.79 8.44 -34.17
CA ILE A 97 -45.35 9.77 -34.35
C ILE A 97 -44.26 10.63 -34.98
N VAL A 98 -44.62 11.17 -36.14
CA VAL A 98 -43.79 11.99 -37.03
C VAL A 98 -43.38 13.27 -36.32
N GLU A 99 -42.08 13.49 -36.14
CA GLU A 99 -41.52 14.78 -35.76
C GLU A 99 -41.51 15.72 -36.98
N THR A 100 -42.26 16.81 -36.89
CA THR A 100 -41.98 18.03 -37.68
C THR A 100 -40.92 18.86 -36.97
N PRO A 101 -39.85 19.29 -37.65
CA PRO A 101 -38.77 20.06 -37.03
C PRO A 101 -39.19 21.53 -36.85
N VAL A 102 -39.00 22.07 -35.64
CA VAL A 102 -39.10 23.51 -35.40
C VAL A 102 -37.70 24.09 -35.27
N ALA A 103 -37.36 24.99 -36.19
CA ALA A 103 -36.10 25.70 -36.29
C ALA A 103 -35.95 26.77 -35.17
N PRO A 104 -34.72 27.13 -34.78
CA PRO A 104 -34.48 28.17 -33.78
C PRO A 104 -34.67 29.57 -34.39
N GLN A 105 -35.23 30.50 -33.62
CA GLN A 105 -35.32 31.93 -33.97
C GLN A 105 -34.91 32.81 -32.79
N PRO A 106 -34.40 34.04 -33.06
CA PRO A 106 -33.41 34.70 -32.23
C PRO A 106 -33.97 35.72 -31.21
N ILE A 107 -33.06 36.08 -30.31
CA ILE A 107 -33.16 37.03 -29.20
C ILE A 107 -33.49 38.46 -29.67
N THR A 108 -34.38 39.15 -28.95
CA THR A 108 -34.53 40.62 -28.97
C THR A 108 -34.69 41.15 -27.54
N PRO A 109 -33.91 42.15 -27.09
CA PRO A 109 -34.14 42.80 -25.81
C PRO A 109 -35.09 43.99 -25.99
N THR A 110 -36.08 44.11 -25.12
CA THR A 110 -36.97 45.28 -25.06
C THR A 110 -36.79 45.99 -23.72
N SER A 111 -36.34 47.24 -23.77
CA SER A 111 -36.20 48.16 -22.65
C SER A 111 -37.52 48.88 -22.35
N ALA A 112 -37.89 49.01 -21.08
CA ALA A 112 -38.74 50.09 -20.58
C ALA A 112 -38.36 50.43 -19.12
N PRO A 113 -38.30 51.72 -18.73
CA PRO A 113 -37.77 52.13 -17.42
C PRO A 113 -38.88 52.24 -16.37
N LEU A 114 -38.60 51.87 -15.12
CA LEU A 114 -39.41 52.23 -13.96
C LEU A 114 -38.51 52.77 -12.84
N SER A 115 -38.87 53.96 -12.37
CA SER A 115 -38.22 54.75 -11.34
C SER A 115 -38.59 54.31 -9.91
N ALA A 116 -37.65 54.55 -9.00
CA ALA A 116 -37.61 54.25 -7.57
C ALA A 116 -38.84 54.59 -6.71
N ALA A 117 -39.10 53.81 -5.66
CA ALA A 117 -38.84 54.20 -4.25
C ALA A 117 -39.43 53.20 -3.22
N GLY A 118 -38.61 52.72 -2.28
CA GLY A 118 -39.05 52.44 -0.90
C GLY A 118 -39.46 51.02 -0.49
N GLN A 119 -38.79 49.95 -0.94
CA GLN A 119 -39.08 48.59 -0.46
C GLN A 119 -37.96 48.03 0.43
N MET A 120 -38.32 47.60 1.64
CA MET A 120 -37.50 46.77 2.52
C MET A 120 -37.71 45.30 2.18
N VAL A 121 -36.63 44.52 2.10
CA VAL A 121 -36.71 43.06 1.98
C VAL A 121 -36.65 42.46 3.39
N LYS A 122 -37.68 41.69 3.76
CA LYS A 122 -37.74 40.93 5.01
C LYS A 122 -37.60 39.44 4.68
N ILE A 123 -36.57 38.81 5.22
CA ILE A 123 -36.33 37.37 5.06
C ILE A 123 -36.55 36.71 6.42
N HIS A 124 -37.45 35.71 6.45
CA HIS A 124 -37.80 34.97 7.67
C HIS A 124 -37.50 33.48 7.45
N ILE A 125 -36.68 32.88 8.33
CA ILE A 125 -36.20 31.50 8.23
C ILE A 125 -36.72 30.70 9.43
N ALA A 126 -37.58 29.71 9.19
CA ALA A 126 -38.39 29.06 10.22
C ALA A 126 -37.73 27.88 10.95
N GLU A 127 -36.65 27.28 10.43
CA GLU A 127 -36.05 26.06 11.01
C GLU A 127 -34.60 26.26 11.46
N GLY A 128 -34.38 27.17 12.42
CA GLY A 128 -33.06 27.30 13.03
C GLY A 128 -32.85 28.50 13.94
N LYS A 129 -33.76 28.71 14.91
CA LYS A 129 -33.74 29.75 15.96
C LYS A 129 -33.71 31.21 15.47
N GLY A 130 -34.87 31.66 14.95
CA GLY A 130 -35.37 33.03 15.09
C GLY A 130 -34.42 34.16 14.65
N ILE A 131 -34.10 34.22 13.35
CA ILE A 131 -33.35 35.32 12.75
C ILE A 131 -34.29 36.12 11.84
N ASP A 132 -34.41 37.42 12.13
CA ASP A 132 -35.10 38.41 11.29
C ASP A 132 -34.05 39.33 10.65
N LEU A 133 -33.92 39.28 9.32
CA LEU A 133 -33.02 40.16 8.57
C LEU A 133 -33.82 41.25 7.84
N GLU A 134 -33.57 42.50 8.21
CA GLU A 134 -34.07 43.69 7.50
C GLU A 134 -32.90 44.35 6.76
N ILE A 135 -32.93 44.33 5.42
CA ILE A 135 -31.88 44.92 4.59
C ILE A 135 -32.43 46.12 3.80
N PRO A 136 -31.94 47.35 4.06
CA PRO A 136 -32.21 48.51 3.21
C PRO A 136 -31.28 48.50 1.98
N LEU A 137 -31.87 48.54 0.79
CA LEU A 137 -31.20 48.41 -0.52
C LEU A 137 -30.30 49.60 -0.92
N THR A 138 -29.93 50.50 -0.01
CA THR A 138 -29.15 51.72 -0.32
C THR A 138 -27.63 51.56 -0.20
N LEU A 139 -27.10 50.37 0.13
CA LEU A 139 -25.66 50.16 0.32
C LEU A 139 -24.93 49.45 -0.83
N ALA A 140 -25.59 49.21 -1.97
CA ALA A 140 -24.99 48.60 -3.17
C ALA A 140 -24.66 49.61 -4.30
N GLY A 141 -24.79 50.92 -4.04
CA GLY A 141 -24.74 51.96 -5.08
C GLY A 141 -23.58 52.96 -4.99
N ALA A 142 -22.48 52.66 -4.29
CA ALA A 142 -21.37 53.59 -4.10
C ALA A 142 -20.04 53.05 -4.64
N MET A 143 -19.87 53.10 -5.97
CA MET A 143 -18.61 53.15 -6.74
C MET A 143 -19.03 53.13 -8.23
N GLY A 144 -18.87 54.12 -9.11
CA GLY A 144 -18.36 55.49 -9.10
C GLY A 144 -18.49 55.96 -10.57
N ALA A 145 -18.99 57.17 -10.80
CA ALA A 145 -19.20 57.72 -12.14
C ALA A 145 -17.88 58.12 -12.83
N VAL A 146 -17.81 58.00 -14.16
CA VAL A 146 -16.77 58.60 -15.02
C VAL A 146 -17.45 59.29 -16.21
N PRO A 147 -17.06 60.53 -16.59
CA PRO A 147 -17.63 61.23 -17.74
C PRO A 147 -16.91 60.94 -19.07
N GLU A 148 -17.63 61.28 -20.14
CA GLU A 148 -17.47 60.97 -21.57
C GLU A 148 -16.27 61.63 -22.28
N ALA A 149 -15.63 60.92 -23.24
CA ALA A 149 -14.72 61.49 -24.25
C ALA A 149 -14.73 60.71 -25.59
N ALA A 150 -14.55 61.45 -26.68
CA ALA A 150 -14.71 61.10 -28.11
C ALA A 150 -13.68 60.07 -28.68
N PRO A 151 -13.87 59.55 -29.91
CA PRO A 151 -13.41 58.22 -30.30
C PRO A 151 -11.91 58.18 -30.67
N ALA A 152 -11.20 57.21 -30.11
CA ALA A 152 -9.87 56.80 -30.55
C ALA A 152 -9.92 55.35 -31.04
N VAL A 153 -9.26 55.11 -32.16
CA VAL A 153 -9.16 53.88 -32.94
C VAL A 153 -8.79 52.67 -32.06
N PRO A 154 -9.42 51.49 -32.22
CA PRO A 154 -9.11 50.33 -31.38
C PRO A 154 -7.70 49.81 -31.70
N GLN A 155 -6.77 49.99 -30.78
CA GLN A 155 -5.57 49.16 -30.72
C GLN A 155 -5.95 47.85 -30.04
N VAL A 156 -5.82 46.78 -30.81
CA VAL A 156 -5.86 45.40 -30.35
C VAL A 156 -4.70 45.22 -29.37
N ILE A 157 -4.97 45.22 -28.07
CA ILE A 157 -4.04 44.67 -27.09
C ILE A 157 -4.42 43.21 -26.99
N ALA A 158 -3.70 42.38 -27.73
CA ALA A 158 -3.72 40.95 -27.50
C ALA A 158 -3.21 40.73 -26.06
N GLU A 159 -4.08 40.24 -25.18
CA GLU A 159 -3.62 39.48 -24.02
C GLU A 159 -3.00 38.21 -24.57
N THR A 160 -1.71 38.30 -24.89
CA THR A 160 -0.85 37.12 -24.96
C THR A 160 -0.82 36.56 -23.55
N SER A 161 -1.61 35.50 -23.32
CA SER A 161 -1.32 34.52 -22.29
C SER A 161 0.13 34.09 -22.51
N ALA A 162 1.04 34.59 -21.68
CA ALA A 162 2.39 34.08 -21.64
C ALA A 162 2.27 32.56 -21.41
N PRO A 163 2.97 31.71 -22.18
CA PRO A 163 3.04 30.30 -21.83
C PRO A 163 3.55 30.22 -20.40
N GLU A 164 2.85 29.49 -19.53
CA GLU A 164 3.42 29.09 -18.24
C GLU A 164 4.79 28.51 -18.54
N ALA A 165 5.83 29.20 -18.06
CA ALA A 165 7.17 28.67 -18.12
C ALA A 165 7.11 27.33 -17.40
N VAL A 166 7.33 26.23 -18.13
CA VAL A 166 7.48 24.90 -17.54
C VAL A 166 8.58 25.05 -16.49
N ALA A 167 8.20 25.01 -15.23
CA ALA A 167 9.16 25.12 -14.14
C ALA A 167 10.11 23.93 -14.26
N GLU A 168 11.40 24.19 -14.40
CA GLU A 168 12.42 23.15 -14.52
C GLU A 168 12.39 22.22 -13.29
N SER A 169 12.77 20.97 -13.49
CA SER A 169 12.93 20.02 -12.40
C SER A 169 13.91 20.57 -11.37
N LYS A 170 13.54 20.50 -10.11
CA LYS A 170 14.32 21.02 -8.99
C LYS A 170 14.87 19.86 -8.19
N GLU A 171 16.19 19.74 -8.20
CA GLU A 171 16.89 18.90 -7.23
C GLU A 171 16.57 19.37 -5.80
N VAL A 172 16.23 18.42 -4.93
CA VAL A 172 15.90 18.73 -3.53
C VAL A 172 16.94 18.18 -2.57
N ARG A 173 17.45 16.99 -2.85
CA ARG A 173 18.44 16.28 -2.03
C ARG A 173 19.06 15.14 -2.85
N SER A 174 20.26 14.75 -2.46
CA SER A 174 20.94 13.58 -2.97
C SER A 174 21.79 12.93 -1.88
N PHE A 175 22.19 11.69 -2.14
CA PHE A 175 23.26 11.02 -1.42
C PHE A 175 24.05 10.15 -2.39
N VAL A 176 25.28 9.82 -2.00
CA VAL A 176 26.18 8.99 -2.80
C VAL A 176 26.33 7.64 -2.11
N ARG A 177 26.28 6.57 -2.88
CA ARG A 177 26.71 5.25 -2.44
C ARG A 177 28.07 4.92 -3.03
N LYS A 178 28.93 4.32 -2.22
CA LYS A 178 30.25 3.82 -2.58
C LYS A 178 30.27 2.32 -2.37
N HIS A 179 30.54 1.59 -3.44
CA HIS A 179 30.45 0.14 -3.49
C HIS A 179 31.81 -0.50 -3.29
N PHE A 180 31.88 -1.47 -2.39
CA PHE A 180 33.06 -2.27 -2.08
C PHE A 180 32.72 -3.73 -2.41
N LYS A 181 33.45 -4.31 -3.35
CA LYS A 181 33.22 -5.69 -3.76
C LYS A 181 33.82 -6.68 -2.77
N VAL A 182 33.04 -7.66 -2.35
CA VAL A 182 33.50 -8.79 -1.53
C VAL A 182 33.40 -10.08 -2.34
N ASP A 183 34.53 -10.76 -2.52
CA ASP A 183 34.61 -12.06 -3.20
C ASP A 183 34.88 -13.21 -2.21
N LYS A 184 35.23 -12.88 -0.96
CA LYS A 184 35.54 -13.86 0.09
C LYS A 184 35.19 -13.31 1.47
N VAL A 185 34.60 -14.16 2.30
CA VAL A 185 34.41 -13.92 3.74
C VAL A 185 35.09 -15.04 4.51
N GLU A 186 35.85 -14.71 5.55
CA GLU A 186 36.46 -15.71 6.42
C GLU A 186 36.53 -15.26 7.88
N PHE A 187 36.74 -16.22 8.80
CA PHE A 187 37.01 -15.90 10.19
C PHE A 187 38.51 -15.72 10.45
N GLY A 188 38.89 -14.75 11.27
CA GLY A 188 40.27 -14.43 11.62
C GLY A 188 40.43 -13.83 13.01
N GLU A 189 41.56 -13.15 13.24
CA GLU A 189 41.87 -12.54 14.54
C GLU A 189 41.15 -11.20 14.78
N ALA A 190 40.89 -10.43 13.72
CA ALA A 190 40.24 -9.13 13.78
C ALA A 190 39.26 -8.94 12.62
N THR A 191 38.21 -8.14 12.84
CA THR A 191 37.25 -7.78 11.81
C THR A 191 37.83 -6.66 10.95
N GLN A 192 38.02 -6.91 9.66
CA GLN A 192 38.65 -5.97 8.73
C GLN A 192 38.27 -6.25 7.27
N LEU A 193 38.34 -5.22 6.43
CA LEU A 193 38.15 -5.33 4.99
C LEU A 193 39.47 -5.04 4.27
N GLU A 194 40.04 -6.06 3.61
CA GLU A 194 41.29 -5.95 2.86
C GLU A 194 41.12 -6.47 1.43
N GLY A 195 41.34 -5.61 0.45
CA GLY A 195 41.06 -5.95 -0.95
C GLY A 195 39.58 -6.28 -1.13
N THR A 196 39.29 -7.51 -1.59
CA THR A 196 37.93 -8.04 -1.71
C THR A 196 37.61 -9.12 -0.66
N THR A 197 38.39 -9.18 0.42
CA THR A 197 38.19 -10.14 1.53
C THR A 197 37.69 -9.42 2.77
N LEU A 198 36.52 -9.84 3.26
CA LEU A 198 36.01 -9.45 4.57
C LEU A 198 36.41 -10.52 5.60
N THR A 199 37.26 -10.15 6.54
CA THR A 199 37.57 -10.99 7.69
C THR A 199 36.66 -10.59 8.84
N ILE A 200 36.02 -11.56 9.49
CA ILE A 200 35.26 -11.37 10.74
C ILE A 200 36.08 -12.00 11.86
N ARG A 201 36.21 -11.35 13.01
CA ARG A 201 36.94 -11.96 14.15
C ARG A 201 36.23 -13.23 14.65
N ASN A 202 36.87 -13.94 15.58
CA ASN A 202 36.42 -15.21 16.13
C ASN A 202 34.89 -15.28 16.32
N ALA A 203 34.25 -16.17 15.56
CA ALA A 203 32.79 -16.34 15.54
C ALA A 203 32.21 -16.61 16.94
N ALA A 204 32.88 -17.43 17.75
CA ALA A 204 32.38 -17.76 19.08
C ALA A 204 32.45 -16.57 20.04
N GLU A 205 33.51 -15.75 19.96
CA GLU A 205 33.67 -14.58 20.81
C GLU A 205 32.62 -13.51 20.50
N ILE A 206 32.46 -13.14 19.22
CA ILE A 206 31.46 -12.14 18.81
C ILE A 206 30.03 -12.64 19.06
N CYS A 207 29.77 -13.95 18.92
CA CYS A 207 28.49 -14.54 19.30
C CYS A 207 28.21 -14.38 20.79
N ASN A 208 29.14 -14.80 21.65
CA ASN A 208 28.96 -14.73 23.11
C ASN A 208 28.71 -13.29 23.58
N GLU A 209 29.47 -12.32 23.05
CA GLU A 209 29.26 -10.91 23.35
C GLU A 209 27.85 -10.44 22.93
N SER A 210 27.41 -10.80 21.73
CA SER A 210 26.08 -10.42 21.21
C SER A 210 24.93 -11.06 21.98
N VAL A 211 25.10 -12.27 22.50
CA VAL A 211 24.15 -12.96 23.38
C VAL A 211 24.05 -12.22 24.72
N GLU A 212 25.18 -11.85 25.32
CA GLU A 212 25.21 -11.12 26.61
C GLU A 212 24.55 -9.73 26.55
N LEU A 213 24.42 -9.13 25.36
CA LEU A 213 23.73 -7.85 25.16
C LEU A 213 22.21 -7.94 25.22
N GLN A 214 21.61 -9.12 25.06
CA GLN A 214 20.15 -9.29 24.95
C GLN A 214 19.64 -10.39 25.90
N GLU A 215 18.86 -10.00 26.91
CA GLU A 215 18.34 -10.91 27.94
C GLU A 215 17.49 -12.09 27.41
N LEU A 216 16.92 -11.96 26.22
CA LEU A 216 16.05 -12.97 25.60
C LEU A 216 16.76 -13.88 24.61
N VAL A 217 18.04 -13.63 24.30
CA VAL A 217 18.82 -14.50 23.42
C VAL A 217 19.54 -15.53 24.28
N GLU A 218 19.29 -16.81 24.01
CA GLU A 218 19.91 -17.92 24.74
C GLU A 218 21.15 -18.47 24.03
N ASP A 219 21.13 -18.47 22.69
CA ASP A 219 22.24 -18.93 21.87
C ASP A 219 22.28 -18.18 20.54
N MET A 220 23.47 -18.07 19.95
CA MET A 220 23.65 -17.49 18.64
C MET A 220 24.82 -18.13 17.89
N LYS A 221 24.62 -18.37 16.60
CA LYS A 221 25.61 -18.98 15.71
C LYS A 221 25.77 -18.13 14.45
N VAL A 222 27.02 -17.88 14.06
CA VAL A 222 27.36 -17.23 12.80
C VAL A 222 28.04 -18.22 11.87
N GLU A 223 27.51 -18.35 10.65
CA GLU A 223 28.04 -19.21 9.60
C GLU A 223 28.30 -18.44 8.31
N ILE A 224 29.35 -18.83 7.59
CA ILE A 224 29.64 -18.30 6.25
C ILE A 224 29.14 -19.31 5.22
N ILE A 225 28.05 -18.96 4.53
CA ILE A 225 27.46 -19.78 3.47
C ILE A 225 27.90 -19.21 2.12
N THR A 226 28.74 -19.95 1.42
CA THR A 226 29.19 -19.66 0.06
C THR A 226 28.28 -20.35 -0.97
N PRO A 227 28.32 -19.96 -2.26
CA PRO A 227 27.39 -20.50 -3.27
C PRO A 227 27.40 -22.03 -3.43
N ASP A 228 28.52 -22.68 -3.14
CA ASP A 228 28.65 -24.15 -3.12
C ASP A 228 27.92 -24.83 -1.94
N LYS A 229 27.40 -24.05 -0.98
CA LYS A 229 26.74 -24.53 0.23
C LYS A 229 25.26 -24.14 0.31
N TYR A 230 24.63 -23.64 -0.75
CA TYR A 230 23.21 -23.27 -0.69
C TYR A 230 22.26 -24.46 -0.46
N GLU A 231 22.73 -25.71 -0.58
CA GLU A 231 21.94 -26.90 -0.25
C GLU A 231 21.83 -27.18 1.27
N VAL A 232 22.50 -26.39 2.12
CA VAL A 232 22.40 -26.55 3.57
C VAL A 232 21.03 -26.12 4.08
N TYR A 233 20.59 -26.82 5.12
CA TYR A 233 19.39 -26.46 5.86
C TYR A 233 19.59 -25.12 6.60
N SER A 234 18.52 -24.33 6.62
CA SER A 234 18.40 -23.12 7.40
C SER A 234 17.08 -23.10 8.15
N GLU A 235 17.08 -22.52 9.34
CA GLU A 235 15.84 -22.07 9.97
C GLU A 235 15.21 -20.92 9.17
N THR A 236 13.97 -20.58 9.51
CA THR A 236 13.21 -19.54 8.81
C THR A 236 13.97 -18.23 8.77
N ILE A 237 13.99 -17.60 7.60
CA ILE A 237 14.62 -16.31 7.39
C ILE A 237 13.66 -15.23 7.89
N MET A 238 14.11 -14.51 8.92
CA MET A 238 13.41 -13.37 9.48
C MET A 238 13.70 -12.11 8.67
N ASP A 239 14.96 -11.93 8.27
CA ASP A 239 15.40 -10.74 7.54
C ASP A 239 16.66 -11.02 6.71
N VAL A 240 16.80 -10.23 5.65
CA VAL A 240 17.99 -10.16 4.79
C VAL A 240 18.40 -8.70 4.76
N GLN A 241 19.64 -8.42 5.14
CA GLN A 241 20.11 -7.05 5.31
C GLN A 241 21.30 -6.78 4.38
N PRO A 242 21.32 -5.65 3.65
CA PRO A 242 22.55 -5.15 3.07
C PRO A 242 23.53 -4.80 4.19
N ILE A 243 24.83 -4.90 3.90
CA ILE A 243 25.86 -4.41 4.81
C ILE A 243 26.27 -3.03 4.31
N ALA A 244 25.80 -2.00 5.01
CA ALA A 244 26.04 -0.61 4.65
C ALA A 244 26.28 0.27 5.89
N THR A 245 27.04 1.35 5.71
CA THR A 245 27.34 2.30 6.79
C THR A 245 27.48 3.73 6.28
N LYS A 246 27.11 4.72 7.11
CA LYS A 246 27.36 6.13 6.83
C LYS A 246 28.84 6.46 6.97
N GLU A 247 29.42 6.99 5.90
CA GLU A 247 30.72 7.68 5.94
C GLU A 247 30.53 9.14 6.35
N GLU A 248 29.53 9.80 5.74
CA GLU A 248 29.20 11.20 5.98
C GLU A 248 27.68 11.40 5.93
N GLY A 249 27.17 12.31 6.77
CA GLY A 249 25.76 12.71 6.78
C GLY A 249 24.83 11.69 7.46
N ASP A 250 23.55 12.06 7.50
CA ASP A 250 22.47 11.22 8.02
C ASP A 250 21.84 10.37 6.90
N ILE A 251 20.96 9.44 7.27
CA ILE A 251 20.18 8.65 6.31
C ILE A 251 19.52 9.55 5.26
N GLY A 252 19.71 9.22 3.98
CA GLY A 252 19.16 9.93 2.83
C GLY A 252 19.98 11.13 2.35
N HIS A 253 21.13 11.39 2.99
CA HIS A 253 22.05 12.50 2.70
C HIS A 253 23.52 12.05 2.79
N GLY A 254 24.46 12.78 2.17
CA GLY A 254 25.90 12.52 2.34
C GLY A 254 26.37 11.25 1.61
N ILE A 255 27.17 10.41 2.28
CA ILE A 255 27.87 9.26 1.67
C ILE A 255 27.60 7.99 2.47
N THR A 256 27.23 6.93 1.77
CA THR A 256 27.01 5.58 2.31
C THR A 256 27.96 4.58 1.65
N ARG A 257 28.72 3.82 2.45
CA ARG A 257 29.53 2.70 1.97
C ARG A 257 28.70 1.42 1.99
N ILE A 258 28.81 0.58 0.96
CA ILE A 258 28.04 -0.66 0.80
C ILE A 258 28.99 -1.80 0.44
N LEU A 259 28.79 -2.99 1.03
CA LEU A 259 29.41 -4.21 0.56
C LEU A 259 28.52 -4.93 -0.46
N ASP A 260 29.09 -5.27 -1.62
CA ASP A 260 28.45 -6.08 -2.64
C ASP A 260 29.00 -7.51 -2.64
N GLY A 261 28.16 -8.48 -3.01
CA GLY A 261 28.51 -9.90 -3.01
C GLY A 261 28.43 -10.57 -1.63
N VAL A 262 27.98 -9.84 -0.60
CA VAL A 262 27.80 -10.35 0.75
C VAL A 262 26.57 -9.74 1.43
N VAL A 263 25.85 -10.54 2.21
CA VAL A 263 24.65 -10.12 2.96
C VAL A 263 24.61 -10.72 4.36
N ILE A 264 23.91 -10.06 5.28
CA ILE A 264 23.48 -10.71 6.53
C ILE A 264 22.16 -11.43 6.26
N VAL A 265 22.06 -12.68 6.70
CA VAL A 265 20.80 -13.45 6.70
C VAL A 265 20.49 -13.82 8.13
N LEU A 266 19.44 -13.24 8.70
CA LEU A 266 19.01 -13.50 10.07
C LEU A 266 17.95 -14.60 10.08
N THR A 267 18.19 -15.64 10.87
CA THR A 267 17.30 -16.78 11.05
C THR A 267 17.13 -17.10 12.53
N GLY A 268 16.07 -17.81 12.91
CA GLY A 268 15.96 -18.19 14.32
C GLY A 268 14.74 -18.98 14.74
N THR A 269 14.85 -19.51 15.95
CA THR A 269 13.83 -20.28 16.66
C THR A 269 13.73 -19.83 18.12
N ASP A 270 12.69 -20.25 18.84
CA ASP A 270 12.74 -20.27 20.29
C ASP A 270 13.51 -21.50 20.81
N ALA A 271 13.79 -21.54 22.11
CA ALA A 271 14.47 -22.65 22.77
C ALA A 271 13.72 -24.00 22.74
N ASN A 272 12.46 -24.03 22.28
CA ASN A 272 11.72 -25.27 22.02
C ASN A 272 11.87 -25.74 20.55
N GLY A 273 12.60 -24.99 19.71
CA GLY A 273 12.76 -25.25 18.29
C GLY A 273 11.59 -24.75 17.43
N VAL A 274 10.74 -23.87 17.95
CA VAL A 274 9.64 -23.28 17.19
C VAL A 274 10.17 -22.11 16.36
N GLN A 275 9.87 -22.11 15.07
CA GLN A 275 10.27 -21.05 14.13
C GLN A 275 9.78 -19.68 14.59
N ILE A 276 10.59 -18.64 14.34
CA ILE A 276 10.17 -17.25 14.50
C ILE A 276 9.44 -16.83 13.21
N GLY A 277 8.16 -17.22 13.11
CA GLY A 277 7.25 -16.88 12.01
C GLY A 277 5.78 -17.01 12.45
N GLU A 278 4.86 -16.38 11.72
CA GLU A 278 3.42 -16.50 11.98
C GLU A 278 2.76 -17.51 11.02
N PHE A 279 2.72 -17.17 9.73
CA PHE A 279 2.12 -17.96 8.67
C PHE A 279 3.21 -18.68 7.87
N GLY A 280 3.32 -19.98 8.12
CA GLY A 280 4.34 -20.79 7.46
C GLY A 280 5.76 -20.37 7.84
N SER A 281 6.74 -20.98 7.18
CA SER A 281 8.14 -20.67 7.39
C SER A 281 9.01 -21.12 6.21
N SER A 282 10.11 -20.39 6.01
CA SER A 282 11.06 -20.62 4.90
C SER A 282 12.17 -21.62 5.24
N GLU A 283 12.03 -22.34 6.35
CA GLU A 283 12.98 -23.33 6.81
C GLU A 283 13.14 -24.47 5.80
N GLY A 284 14.37 -24.95 5.65
CA GLY A 284 14.75 -25.95 4.65
C GLY A 284 16.00 -25.56 3.91
N GLU A 285 16.24 -26.19 2.76
CA GLU A 285 17.44 -25.91 1.98
C GLU A 285 17.35 -24.55 1.27
N LEU A 286 18.37 -23.72 1.45
CA LEU A 286 18.36 -22.31 1.00
C LEU A 286 18.10 -22.18 -0.50
N ASP A 287 18.67 -23.06 -1.33
CA ASP A 287 18.50 -23.05 -2.79
C ASP A 287 17.11 -23.45 -3.30
N ARG A 288 16.26 -23.99 -2.41
CA ARG A 288 14.88 -24.37 -2.72
C ARG A 288 13.84 -23.42 -2.14
N ASN A 289 14.22 -22.64 -1.11
CA ASN A 289 13.32 -21.81 -0.32
C ASN A 289 13.59 -20.29 -0.41
N ILE A 290 14.48 -19.85 -1.30
CA ILE A 290 14.75 -18.43 -1.57
C ILE A 290 14.50 -18.13 -3.05
N MET A 291 13.66 -17.13 -3.34
CA MET A 291 13.60 -16.56 -4.70
C MET A 291 14.76 -15.60 -4.92
N TRP A 292 15.77 -16.06 -5.66
CA TRP A 292 16.98 -15.31 -5.94
C TRP A 292 16.71 -13.98 -6.66
N GLY A 293 17.47 -12.94 -6.32
CA GLY A 293 17.47 -11.65 -7.03
C GLY A 293 16.21 -10.80 -6.85
N ARG A 294 15.29 -11.22 -5.97
CA ARG A 294 14.16 -10.36 -5.57
C ARG A 294 14.67 -9.17 -4.76
N PRO A 295 13.95 -8.04 -4.73
CA PRO A 295 14.42 -6.86 -3.99
C PRO A 295 14.78 -7.15 -2.54
N GLY A 296 14.02 -8.02 -1.88
CA GLY A 296 14.26 -8.45 -0.50
C GLY A 296 15.13 -9.71 -0.32
N ALA A 297 15.48 -10.40 -1.39
CA ALA A 297 16.21 -11.66 -1.30
C ALA A 297 17.71 -11.48 -1.60
N PRO A 298 18.55 -12.45 -1.21
CA PRO A 298 19.92 -12.52 -1.69
C PRO A 298 19.97 -12.68 -3.22
N ASP A 299 21.02 -12.13 -3.83
CA ASP A 299 21.34 -12.38 -5.23
C ASP A 299 22.04 -13.74 -5.36
N LYS A 300 21.83 -14.44 -6.47
CA LYS A 300 22.51 -15.73 -6.68
C LYS A 300 24.01 -15.49 -6.83
N GLY A 301 24.80 -16.05 -5.91
CA GLY A 301 26.24 -15.83 -5.84
C GLY A 301 26.68 -15.04 -4.62
N ASP A 302 25.75 -14.40 -3.90
CA ASP A 302 26.05 -13.71 -2.64
C ASP A 302 26.59 -14.68 -1.58
N ILE A 303 27.58 -14.23 -0.82
CA ILE A 303 28.04 -14.90 0.40
C ILE A 303 27.12 -14.50 1.55
N PHE A 304 26.60 -15.46 2.30
CA PHE A 304 25.79 -15.15 3.48
C PHE A 304 26.66 -15.19 4.71
N ILE A 305 26.59 -14.11 5.51
CA ILE A 305 26.89 -14.15 6.93
C ILE A 305 25.55 -14.50 7.60
N LYS A 306 25.31 -15.80 7.74
CA LYS A 306 24.07 -16.33 8.31
C LYS A 306 24.17 -16.25 9.83
N VAL A 307 23.31 -15.45 10.45
CA VAL A 307 23.19 -15.30 11.90
C VAL A 307 21.95 -16.07 12.33
N GLU A 308 22.14 -17.17 13.04
CA GLU A 308 21.07 -17.99 13.59
C GLU A 308 20.95 -17.73 15.08
N VAL A 309 19.77 -17.30 15.52
CA VAL A 309 19.49 -16.92 16.91
C VAL A 309 18.48 -17.87 17.53
N THR A 310 18.77 -18.34 18.75
CA THR A 310 17.78 -19.00 19.61
C THR A 310 17.33 -18.04 20.69
N VAL A 311 16.05 -17.66 20.64
CA VAL A 311 15.44 -16.83 21.69
C VAL A 311 14.82 -17.69 22.78
N LYS A 312 14.54 -17.09 23.93
CA LYS A 312 13.89 -17.77 25.05
C LYS A 312 12.58 -18.44 24.64
N ALA A 313 12.37 -19.66 25.14
CA ALA A 313 11.15 -20.43 24.94
C ALA A 313 9.86 -19.59 25.10
N GLY A 314 8.98 -19.64 24.09
CA GLY A 314 7.69 -18.95 24.07
C GLY A 314 7.74 -17.47 23.69
N THR A 315 8.92 -16.91 23.40
CA THR A 315 9.06 -15.49 23.00
C THR A 315 9.12 -15.27 21.49
N ASN A 316 9.06 -16.33 20.66
CA ASN A 316 9.10 -16.24 19.20
C ASN A 316 7.94 -15.41 18.60
N MET A 317 6.77 -15.42 19.24
CA MET A 317 5.60 -14.63 18.81
C MET A 317 5.42 -13.34 19.61
N GLU A 318 6.34 -13.03 20.53
CA GLU A 318 6.31 -11.81 21.34
C GLU A 318 7.30 -10.81 20.77
N ARG A 319 6.89 -9.56 20.57
CA ARG A 319 7.68 -8.48 19.95
C ARG A 319 9.14 -8.42 20.40
N SER A 320 9.35 -8.61 21.70
CA SER A 320 10.66 -8.56 22.34
C SER A 320 11.60 -9.67 21.87
N GLY A 321 11.10 -10.85 21.50
CA GLY A 321 11.90 -11.97 21.00
C GLY A 321 12.56 -11.65 19.66
N PRO A 322 11.81 -11.43 18.57
CA PRO A 322 12.37 -11.00 17.30
C PRO A 322 13.22 -9.74 17.43
N LEU A 323 12.75 -8.73 18.18
CA LEU A 323 13.55 -7.51 18.39
C LEU A 323 14.91 -7.78 19.05
N ALA A 324 14.98 -8.71 20.01
CA ALA A 324 16.24 -9.11 20.61
C ALA A 324 17.16 -9.81 19.59
N ALA A 325 16.62 -10.72 18.77
CA ALA A 325 17.39 -11.40 17.72
C ALA A 325 18.00 -10.39 16.72
N HIS A 326 17.20 -9.42 16.26
CA HIS A 326 17.66 -8.36 15.36
C HIS A 326 18.74 -7.48 16.01
N LYS A 327 18.61 -7.14 17.30
CA LYS A 327 19.63 -6.36 18.01
C LYS A 327 20.94 -7.11 18.18
N SER A 328 20.90 -8.41 18.46
CA SER A 328 22.12 -9.24 18.54
C SER A 328 22.78 -9.37 17.17
N ALA A 329 22.01 -9.56 16.10
CA ALA A 329 22.55 -9.60 14.74
C ALA A 329 23.18 -8.27 14.31
N ASP A 330 22.53 -7.14 14.60
CA ASP A 330 23.07 -5.81 14.26
C ASP A 330 24.34 -5.48 15.03
N HIS A 331 24.61 -6.13 16.18
CA HIS A 331 25.90 -5.98 16.87
C HIS A 331 27.07 -6.49 16.02
N ILE A 332 26.90 -7.64 15.35
CA ILE A 332 27.89 -8.19 14.42
C ILE A 332 28.05 -7.25 13.22
N THR A 333 26.93 -6.83 12.64
CA THR A 333 26.93 -5.91 11.49
C THR A 333 27.64 -4.60 11.83
N GLU A 334 27.41 -4.05 13.03
CA GLU A 334 28.06 -2.83 13.50
C GLU A 334 29.58 -2.95 13.59
N GLU A 335 30.11 -4.12 13.95
CA GLU A 335 31.55 -4.35 13.91
C GLU A 335 32.10 -4.32 12.48
N ILE A 336 31.35 -4.91 11.52
CA ILE A 336 31.68 -4.83 10.10
C ILE A 336 31.59 -3.38 9.61
N ARG A 337 30.58 -2.61 10.01
CA ARG A 337 30.44 -1.18 9.69
C ARG A 337 31.66 -0.36 10.15
N LYS A 338 32.20 -0.65 11.34
CA LYS A 338 33.43 0.00 11.83
C LYS A 338 34.63 -0.32 10.95
N ALA A 339 34.81 -1.59 10.57
CA ALA A 339 35.86 -1.99 9.63
C ALA A 339 35.69 -1.30 8.26
N MET A 340 34.47 -1.17 7.76
CA MET A 340 34.17 -0.47 6.51
C MET A 340 34.52 1.03 6.56
N LYS A 341 34.32 1.69 7.70
CA LYS A 341 34.70 3.11 7.89
C LYS A 341 36.21 3.33 7.85
N GLU A 342 36.98 2.33 8.28
CA GLU A 342 38.45 2.36 8.26
C GLU A 342 39.05 1.88 6.93
N ALA A 343 38.25 1.24 6.07
CA ALA A 343 38.68 0.71 4.78
C ALA A 343 39.19 1.80 3.83
N ASP A 344 40.21 1.46 3.04
CA ASP A 344 40.83 2.36 2.06
C ASP A 344 39.83 2.73 0.96
N GLU A 345 39.73 4.03 0.67
CA GLU A 345 38.92 4.59 -0.42
C GLU A 345 39.29 3.99 -1.79
N ALA A 346 40.53 3.54 -1.97
CA ALA A 346 40.98 2.88 -3.20
C ALA A 346 40.28 1.53 -3.47
N LEU A 347 39.56 0.96 -2.49
CA LEU A 347 38.77 -0.26 -2.66
C LEU A 347 37.38 -0.02 -3.27
N VAL A 348 36.96 1.24 -3.43
CA VAL A 348 35.69 1.59 -4.07
C VAL A 348 35.73 1.18 -5.55
N VAL A 349 34.83 0.29 -5.95
CA VAL A 349 34.74 -0.21 -7.35
C VAL A 349 33.71 0.56 -8.17
N GLU A 350 32.72 1.14 -7.51
CA GLU A 350 31.63 1.89 -8.13
C GLU A 350 31.12 2.97 -7.17
N SER A 351 30.63 4.07 -7.73
CA SER A 351 29.94 5.11 -6.98
C SER A 351 28.70 5.55 -7.75
N GLU A 352 27.56 5.53 -7.08
CA GLU A 352 26.28 5.99 -7.62
C GLU A 352 25.77 7.20 -6.81
N GLU A 353 25.30 8.23 -7.51
CA GLU A 353 24.60 9.35 -6.87
C GLU A 353 23.10 9.17 -7.08
N ILE A 354 22.35 9.13 -5.98
CA ILE A 354 20.89 9.01 -5.98
C ILE A 354 20.31 10.39 -5.68
N VAL A 355 19.62 10.95 -6.67
CA VAL A 355 19.11 12.33 -6.62
C VAL A 355 17.59 12.34 -6.63
N GLN A 356 16.98 13.05 -5.68
CA GLN A 356 15.55 13.34 -5.70
C GLN A 356 15.26 14.68 -6.35
N TYR A 357 14.37 14.63 -7.34
CA TYR A 357 13.81 15.80 -7.99
C TYR A 357 12.37 16.05 -7.56
N ARG A 358 12.00 17.33 -7.52
CA ARG A 358 10.62 17.79 -7.57
C ARG A 358 10.36 18.40 -8.93
N ARG A 359 9.17 18.17 -9.47
CA ARG A 359 8.81 18.53 -10.85
C ARG A 359 7.57 19.43 -10.80
N PRO A 360 7.71 20.73 -10.50
CA PRO A 360 6.58 21.62 -10.36
C PRO A 360 5.74 21.67 -11.65
N GLY A 361 4.41 21.64 -11.51
CA GLY A 361 3.48 21.55 -12.64
C GLY A 361 3.15 20.13 -13.09
N LYS A 362 3.87 19.10 -12.62
CA LYS A 362 3.47 17.69 -12.79
C LYS A 362 2.49 17.27 -11.69
N LYS A 363 1.77 16.17 -11.96
CA LYS A 363 0.83 15.57 -11.00
C LYS A 363 1.57 15.02 -9.80
N ARG A 364 1.12 15.38 -8.60
CA ARG A 364 1.79 15.06 -7.34
C ARG A 364 1.40 13.66 -6.89
N VAL A 365 2.37 12.77 -6.83
CA VAL A 365 2.15 11.36 -6.47
C VAL A 365 2.79 11.05 -5.12
N LEU A 366 2.09 10.29 -4.29
CA LEU A 366 2.59 9.79 -3.01
C LEU A 366 2.60 8.25 -3.01
N ILE A 367 3.70 7.65 -2.57
CA ILE A 367 3.70 6.21 -2.24
C ILE A 367 3.31 6.08 -0.78
N VAL A 368 2.37 5.21 -0.46
CA VAL A 368 1.94 4.89 0.90
C VAL A 368 2.28 3.43 1.15
N LYS A 369 3.23 3.17 2.03
CA LYS A 369 3.59 1.82 2.46
C LYS A 369 2.92 1.52 3.80
N GLU A 370 1.93 0.66 3.78
CA GLU A 370 1.49 0.00 5.00
C GLU A 370 2.58 -1.00 5.43
N ILE A 371 3.06 -0.83 6.65
CA ILE A 371 4.10 -1.66 7.25
C ILE A 371 3.59 -2.34 8.51
N MET A 372 4.24 -3.44 8.85
CA MET A 372 3.94 -4.22 10.04
C MET A 372 3.92 -3.34 11.30
N GLY A 373 2.82 -3.49 12.05
CA GLY A 373 2.50 -2.65 13.21
C GLY A 373 1.45 -3.23 14.15
N GLN A 374 1.20 -4.54 14.06
CA GLN A 374 0.19 -5.23 14.87
C GLN A 374 0.65 -5.45 16.31
N GLY A 375 1.95 -5.34 16.58
CA GLY A 375 2.55 -5.92 17.78
C GLY A 375 2.66 -7.43 17.63
N ALA A 376 2.68 -8.16 18.75
CA ALA A 376 3.18 -9.53 18.76
C ALA A 376 4.57 -9.54 18.07
N MET A 377 4.86 -10.46 17.18
CA MET A 377 6.13 -10.46 16.44
C MET A 377 6.27 -9.34 15.38
N HIS A 378 5.15 -8.77 14.89
CA HIS A 378 5.12 -7.83 13.76
C HIS A 378 5.43 -6.39 14.19
N ASP A 379 6.55 -5.87 13.71
CA ASP A 379 6.92 -4.46 13.81
C ASP A 379 7.97 -4.16 12.74
N ASN A 380 8.17 -2.89 12.43
CA ASN A 380 9.31 -2.42 11.63
C ASN A 380 9.92 -1.21 12.35
N LEU A 381 11.25 -1.07 12.30
CA LEU A 381 11.93 0.09 12.87
C LEU A 381 12.16 1.15 11.80
N ILE A 382 11.93 2.40 12.19
CA ILE A 382 11.96 3.56 11.29
C ILE A 382 13.11 4.48 11.72
N MET A 383 13.88 4.94 10.73
CA MET A 383 14.98 5.89 10.84
C MET A 383 16.07 5.48 11.85
N PRO A 384 16.80 4.38 11.59
CA PRO A 384 18.03 4.07 12.31
C PRO A 384 19.14 5.09 12.05
N VAL A 385 20.19 5.06 12.87
CA VAL A 385 21.40 5.89 12.68
C VAL A 385 22.24 5.38 11.51
N GLU A 386 22.39 4.07 11.39
CA GLU A 386 23.09 3.40 10.30
C GLU A 386 22.06 2.77 9.34
N PRO A 387 22.36 2.65 8.03
CA PRO A 387 21.47 2.01 7.08
C PRO A 387 21.04 0.63 7.58
N VAL A 388 19.72 0.42 7.63
CA VAL A 388 19.06 -0.79 8.11
C VAL A 388 19.56 -1.26 9.49
N GLY A 389 20.02 -0.36 10.36
CA GLY A 389 20.44 -0.69 11.72
C GLY A 389 19.27 -0.74 12.71
N VAL A 390 19.56 -1.06 13.97
CA VAL A 390 18.57 -0.97 15.07
C VAL A 390 18.80 0.24 15.98
N LEU A 391 20.04 0.75 16.02
CA LEU A 391 20.41 1.85 16.90
C LEU A 391 19.70 3.15 16.48
N GLY A 392 19.07 3.81 17.45
CA GLY A 392 18.35 5.08 17.25
C GLY A 392 16.98 4.95 16.58
N ALA A 393 16.72 3.82 15.92
CA ALA A 393 15.47 3.57 15.22
C ALA A 393 14.27 3.57 16.18
N LYS A 394 13.11 3.99 15.66
CA LYS A 394 11.85 3.97 16.39
C LYS A 394 10.96 2.85 15.87
N PRO A 395 10.53 1.94 16.74
CA PRO A 395 9.56 0.95 16.30
C PRO A 395 8.23 1.60 15.94
N ASN A 396 7.62 1.13 14.85
CA ASN A 396 6.39 1.69 14.29
C ASN A 396 5.23 1.65 15.30
N VAL A 397 5.09 0.54 16.04
CA VAL A 397 4.08 0.39 17.09
C VAL A 397 4.21 1.47 18.17
N ASP A 398 5.43 1.84 18.55
CA ASP A 398 5.67 2.84 19.60
C ASP A 398 5.39 4.27 19.12
N LEU A 399 5.36 4.49 17.79
CA LEU A 399 4.87 5.72 17.16
C LEU A 399 3.33 5.74 17.04
N GLY A 400 2.65 4.71 17.55
CA GLY A 400 1.20 4.56 17.51
C GLY A 400 0.67 4.21 16.12
N ASN A 401 1.51 3.61 15.26
CA ASN A 401 1.18 3.26 13.87
C ASN A 401 0.75 4.48 13.01
N LEU A 402 1.01 5.69 13.49
CA LEU A 402 0.65 6.92 12.80
C LEU A 402 1.47 7.10 11.52
N PRO A 403 0.93 7.79 10.50
CA PRO A 403 1.67 8.06 9.27
C PRO A 403 2.97 8.83 9.52
N VAL A 404 4.10 8.29 9.05
CA VAL A 404 5.43 8.90 9.08
C VAL A 404 5.93 9.04 7.64
N ILE A 405 6.25 10.26 7.24
CA ILE A 405 6.77 10.53 5.90
C ILE A 405 8.29 10.46 5.90
N LEU A 406 8.85 9.71 4.95
CA LEU A 406 10.26 9.70 4.60
C LEU A 406 10.44 10.26 3.19
N ALA A 407 11.59 10.88 2.96
CA ALA A 407 12.06 11.16 1.62
C ALA A 407 12.37 9.83 0.89
N PRO A 408 12.17 9.77 -0.44
CA PRO A 408 12.62 8.65 -1.26
C PRO A 408 14.09 8.29 -1.02
N THR A 409 14.96 9.28 -0.84
CA THR A 409 16.37 9.05 -0.52
C THR A 409 16.58 8.42 0.85
N GLU A 410 15.78 8.77 1.87
CA GLU A 410 15.86 8.13 3.20
C GLU A 410 15.47 6.65 3.13
N VAL A 411 14.45 6.30 2.34
CA VAL A 411 14.05 4.91 2.13
C VAL A 411 15.18 4.12 1.46
N LEU A 412 15.68 4.64 0.33
CA LEU A 412 16.74 3.98 -0.42
C LEU A 412 18.05 3.94 0.38
N ASP A 413 18.33 4.88 1.28
CA ASP A 413 19.53 4.86 2.12
C ASP A 413 19.38 4.00 3.40
N GLY A 414 18.33 3.19 3.52
CA GLY A 414 18.15 2.23 4.61
C GLY A 414 17.38 2.76 5.82
N GLY A 415 16.45 3.69 5.60
CA GLY A 415 15.59 4.26 6.64
C GLY A 415 14.59 3.30 7.28
N ILE A 416 14.46 2.06 6.78
CA ILE A 416 13.57 1.04 7.33
C ILE A 416 14.37 -0.22 7.64
N HIS A 417 14.22 -0.73 8.87
CA HIS A 417 14.68 -2.04 9.29
C HIS A 417 13.46 -2.92 9.53
N ALA A 418 13.33 -4.00 8.75
CA ALA A 418 12.20 -4.89 8.83
C ALA A 418 12.39 -5.91 9.97
N LEU A 419 11.36 -6.20 10.80
CA LEU A 419 11.39 -7.38 11.68
C LEU A 419 10.67 -8.54 10.98
N THR A 420 9.65 -9.14 11.58
CA THR A 420 8.91 -10.26 10.99
C THR A 420 7.68 -9.78 10.23
N CYS A 421 7.20 -10.60 9.30
CA CYS A 421 5.92 -10.42 8.59
C CYS A 421 5.05 -11.65 8.80
N ILE A 422 3.87 -11.65 8.20
CA ILE A 422 2.90 -12.74 8.24
C ILE A 422 3.51 -13.99 7.62
N GLY A 423 3.94 -13.94 6.36
CA GLY A 423 4.52 -15.10 5.65
C GLY A 423 5.76 -14.75 4.83
N PRO A 424 6.68 -15.71 4.62
CA PRO A 424 7.98 -15.45 4.02
C PRO A 424 7.91 -15.06 2.52
N ALA A 425 6.94 -15.55 1.75
CA ALA A 425 6.76 -15.23 0.33
C ALA A 425 6.34 -13.78 0.09
N SER A 426 5.61 -13.18 1.03
CA SER A 426 5.20 -11.76 0.96
C SER A 426 6.11 -10.82 1.75
N LYS A 427 7.09 -11.36 2.51
CA LYS A 427 7.99 -10.58 3.36
C LYS A 427 8.83 -9.58 2.58
N GLU A 428 8.65 -8.30 2.92
CA GLU A 428 9.60 -7.24 2.57
C GLU A 428 10.67 -7.17 3.67
N THR A 429 11.87 -7.67 3.36
CA THR A 429 13.04 -7.60 4.25
C THR A 429 13.64 -6.20 4.27
N SER A 430 14.57 -5.91 5.18
CA SER A 430 15.33 -4.66 5.21
C SER A 430 15.99 -4.36 3.85
N ARG A 431 16.48 -5.40 3.16
CA ARG A 431 17.02 -5.28 1.80
C ARG A 431 15.97 -4.87 0.77
N HIS A 432 14.70 -5.27 0.94
CA HIS A 432 13.61 -4.85 0.05
C HIS A 432 13.46 -3.33 0.08
N TYR A 433 13.35 -2.73 1.27
CA TYR A 433 13.23 -1.27 1.43
C TYR A 433 14.49 -0.54 0.93
N PHE A 434 15.68 -1.11 1.13
CA PHE A 434 16.93 -0.57 0.57
C PHE A 434 17.00 -0.61 -0.96
N ARG A 435 16.24 -1.52 -1.58
CA ARG A 435 16.15 -1.74 -3.03
C ARG A 435 14.74 -1.43 -3.57
N GLU A 436 13.98 -0.57 -2.89
CA GLU A 436 12.55 -0.38 -3.13
C GLU A 436 12.26 -0.11 -4.64
N PRO A 437 11.57 -1.03 -5.35
CA PRO A 437 11.37 -0.92 -6.80
C PRO A 437 10.45 0.23 -7.23
N LEU A 438 9.37 0.44 -6.50
CA LEU A 438 8.35 1.45 -6.78
C LEU A 438 8.86 2.86 -6.55
N VAL A 439 9.64 3.09 -5.49
CA VAL A 439 10.31 4.35 -5.17
C VAL A 439 11.32 4.69 -6.26
N LYS A 440 12.16 3.73 -6.67
CA LYS A 440 13.12 3.93 -7.77
C LYS A 440 12.40 4.30 -9.07
N ALA A 441 11.42 3.50 -9.49
CA ALA A 441 10.67 3.74 -10.71
C ALA A 441 9.94 5.10 -10.67
N ALA A 442 9.35 5.46 -9.53
CA ALA A 442 8.65 6.74 -9.37
C ALA A 442 9.60 7.95 -9.31
N MET A 443 10.83 7.79 -8.82
CA MET A 443 11.85 8.85 -8.87
C MET A 443 12.33 9.11 -10.30
N GLU A 444 12.48 8.05 -11.09
CA GLU A 444 12.93 8.09 -12.48
C GLU A 444 11.83 8.61 -13.43
N ASP A 445 10.55 8.41 -13.11
CA ASP A 445 9.42 8.84 -13.94
C ASP A 445 9.31 10.38 -14.01
N GLU A 446 9.43 10.92 -15.24
CA GLU A 446 9.38 12.36 -15.50
C GLU A 446 8.00 12.98 -15.64
N GLU A 447 6.97 12.14 -15.69
CA GLU A 447 5.58 12.55 -15.90
C GLU A 447 4.88 12.89 -14.58
N ILE A 448 5.44 12.47 -13.45
CA ILE A 448 4.89 12.66 -12.10
C ILE A 448 5.84 13.45 -11.20
N ASP A 449 5.31 14.08 -10.16
CA ASP A 449 6.08 14.71 -9.10
C ASP A 449 6.00 13.85 -7.84
N LEU A 450 7.00 12.98 -7.61
CA LEU A 450 7.04 12.13 -6.42
C LEU A 450 7.25 12.96 -5.15
N VAL A 451 6.23 12.98 -4.29
CA VAL A 451 6.21 13.85 -3.12
C VAL A 451 7.03 13.28 -1.97
N GLY A 452 6.94 11.97 -1.75
CA GLY A 452 7.57 11.25 -0.65
C GLY A 452 7.06 9.82 -0.55
N VAL A 453 7.48 9.13 0.50
CA VAL A 453 6.99 7.80 0.87
C VAL A 453 6.40 7.90 2.27
N MET A 454 5.11 7.62 2.41
CA MET A 454 4.40 7.65 3.67
C MET A 454 4.29 6.25 4.24
N PHE A 455 4.94 5.99 5.37
CA PHE A 455 4.81 4.75 6.10
C PHE A 455 3.65 4.86 7.09
N VAL A 456 2.78 3.87 7.12
CA VAL A 456 1.64 3.80 8.05
C VAL A 456 1.58 2.39 8.62
N GLY A 457 1.31 2.27 9.92
CA GLY A 457 1.25 0.96 10.56
C GLY A 457 -0.11 0.29 10.45
N SER A 458 -0.11 -1.03 10.57
CA SER A 458 -1.30 -1.88 10.59
C SER A 458 -1.65 -2.32 12.04
N PRO A 459 -2.33 -1.50 12.86
CA PRO A 459 -2.61 -1.86 14.25
C PRO A 459 -3.53 -3.09 14.37
N GLN A 460 -3.40 -3.83 15.46
CA GLN A 460 -4.23 -5.01 15.69
C GLN A 460 -5.69 -4.65 16.01
N ALA A 461 -5.91 -3.58 16.76
CA ALA A 461 -7.24 -3.18 17.20
C ALA A 461 -8.01 -2.43 16.09
N ASN A 462 -9.19 -2.92 15.73
CA ASN A 462 -10.03 -2.32 14.66
C ASN A 462 -10.28 -0.81 14.84
N SER A 463 -10.52 -0.34 16.06
CA SER A 463 -10.72 1.10 16.31
C SER A 463 -9.49 1.93 15.96
N GLU A 464 -8.29 1.37 16.14
CA GLU A 464 -7.04 2.03 15.80
C GLU A 464 -6.83 2.01 14.28
N LYS A 465 -7.14 0.91 13.57
CA LYS A 465 -7.06 0.80 12.10
C LYS A 465 -7.74 1.98 11.39
N PHE A 466 -8.98 2.26 11.79
CA PHE A 466 -9.75 3.37 11.24
C PHE A 466 -9.23 4.75 11.70
N TYR A 467 -8.68 4.83 12.91
CA TYR A 467 -8.08 6.08 13.41
C TYR A 467 -6.83 6.45 12.61
N VAL A 468 -5.88 5.53 12.43
CA VAL A 468 -4.65 5.79 11.64
C VAL A 468 -4.97 6.06 10.17
N SER A 469 -5.92 5.33 9.58
CA SER A 469 -6.40 5.59 8.21
C SER A 469 -6.98 7.00 8.05
N LYS A 470 -7.78 7.48 9.01
CA LYS A 470 -8.33 8.84 8.99
C LYS A 470 -7.24 9.90 9.13
N ARG A 471 -6.19 9.63 9.90
CA ARG A 471 -5.03 10.54 10.00
C ARG A 471 -4.25 10.56 8.68
N LEU A 472 -4.03 9.41 8.06
CA LEU A 472 -3.42 9.29 6.73
C LEU A 472 -4.16 10.13 5.70
N GLY A 473 -5.48 9.95 5.59
CA GLY A 473 -6.30 10.73 4.66
C GLY A 473 -6.16 12.24 4.89
N MET A 474 -6.25 12.71 6.15
CA MET A 474 -6.10 14.14 6.47
C MET A 474 -4.72 14.68 6.11
N THR A 475 -3.65 13.91 6.33
CA THR A 475 -2.29 14.28 5.94
C THR A 475 -2.18 14.42 4.43
N ILE A 476 -2.74 13.48 3.66
CA ILE A 476 -2.72 13.49 2.20
C ILE A 476 -3.50 14.67 1.62
N GLU A 477 -4.67 14.98 2.18
CA GLU A 477 -5.46 16.17 1.81
C GLU A 477 -4.67 17.46 2.04
N ALA A 478 -4.05 17.60 3.21
CA ALA A 478 -3.24 18.77 3.56
C ALA A 478 -2.00 18.92 2.65
N MET A 479 -1.48 17.81 2.15
CA MET A 479 -0.34 17.81 1.22
C MET A 479 -0.74 18.18 -0.21
N GLY A 480 -2.00 18.09 -0.60
CA GLY A 480 -2.46 18.37 -1.97
C GLY A 480 -1.90 17.36 -2.98
N ILE A 481 -2.12 16.07 -2.71
CA ILE A 481 -1.72 14.94 -3.56
C ILE A 481 -2.78 14.71 -4.65
N ASP A 482 -2.34 14.42 -5.89
CA ASP A 482 -3.23 14.09 -7.02
C ASP A 482 -3.46 12.57 -7.14
N GLY A 483 -2.42 11.77 -6.88
CA GLY A 483 -2.46 10.32 -6.97
C GLY A 483 -1.67 9.63 -5.86
N ALA A 484 -2.13 8.46 -5.42
CA ALA A 484 -1.46 7.66 -4.41
C ALA A 484 -1.37 6.19 -4.84
N ILE A 485 -0.25 5.54 -4.52
CA ILE A 485 -0.09 4.10 -4.61
C ILE A 485 0.04 3.56 -3.20
N VAL A 486 -0.92 2.76 -2.75
CA VAL A 486 -0.94 2.14 -1.42
C VAL A 486 -0.43 0.71 -1.57
N THR A 487 0.59 0.34 -0.82
CA THR A 487 1.16 -1.02 -0.82
C THR A 487 1.09 -1.64 0.56
N THR A 488 0.97 -2.97 0.66
CA THR A 488 1.14 -3.70 1.93
C THR A 488 1.87 -5.03 1.68
N GLU A 489 2.83 -5.35 2.56
CA GLU A 489 3.48 -6.67 2.61
C GLU A 489 2.59 -7.72 3.31
N GLY A 490 1.56 -7.27 4.05
CA GLY A 490 0.63 -8.16 4.75
C GLY A 490 -0.55 -8.61 3.90
N PHE A 491 -1.25 -9.64 4.37
CA PHE A 491 -2.52 -10.10 3.83
C PHE A 491 -3.47 -10.54 4.97
N GLY A 492 -4.75 -10.76 4.66
CA GLY A 492 -5.73 -11.14 5.69
C GLY A 492 -6.13 -9.96 6.57
N ASN A 493 -5.80 -9.96 7.87
CA ASN A 493 -6.19 -8.88 8.79
C ASN A 493 -5.61 -7.50 8.40
N ASN A 494 -4.43 -7.50 7.77
CA ASN A 494 -3.80 -6.31 7.20
C ASN A 494 -4.61 -5.71 6.04
N HIS A 495 -5.33 -6.54 5.27
CA HIS A 495 -6.13 -6.02 4.17
C HIS A 495 -7.28 -5.11 4.63
N ILE A 496 -7.67 -5.16 5.91
CA ILE A 496 -8.64 -4.23 6.51
C ILE A 496 -8.03 -2.82 6.61
N ASP A 497 -6.78 -2.70 7.09
CA ASP A 497 -6.05 -1.44 7.13
C ASP A 497 -5.86 -0.88 5.73
N PHE A 498 -5.35 -1.72 4.84
CA PHE A 498 -5.08 -1.42 3.44
C PHE A 498 -6.32 -0.88 2.72
N ALA A 499 -7.46 -1.58 2.83
CA ALA A 499 -8.72 -1.15 2.26
C ALA A 499 -9.17 0.20 2.86
N SER A 500 -9.05 0.36 4.18
CA SER A 500 -9.41 1.60 4.90
C SER A 500 -8.49 2.78 4.53
N HIS A 501 -7.20 2.54 4.29
CA HIS A 501 -6.25 3.54 3.78
C HIS A 501 -6.68 4.02 2.39
N ILE A 502 -6.96 3.09 1.47
CA ILE A 502 -7.46 3.42 0.13
C ILE A 502 -8.77 4.19 0.20
N GLU A 503 -9.69 3.79 1.09
CA GLU A 503 -10.98 4.46 1.24
C GLU A 503 -10.84 5.91 1.73
N GLU A 504 -10.03 6.12 2.77
CA GLU A 504 -9.81 7.46 3.31
C GLU A 504 -9.11 8.36 2.29
N ILE A 505 -8.16 7.86 1.52
CA ILE A 505 -7.51 8.63 0.45
C ILE A 505 -8.53 8.97 -0.66
N GLY A 506 -9.27 7.97 -1.15
CA GLY A 506 -10.24 8.13 -2.23
C GLY A 506 -11.39 9.09 -1.89
N LYS A 507 -11.87 9.09 -0.64
CA LYS A 507 -12.89 10.05 -0.14
C LYS A 507 -12.50 11.52 -0.32
N ARG A 508 -11.21 11.81 -0.50
CA ARG A 508 -10.67 13.18 -0.67
C ARG A 508 -10.42 13.52 -2.14
N GLY A 509 -10.89 12.69 -3.06
CA GLY A 509 -10.76 12.93 -4.50
C GLY A 509 -9.37 12.63 -5.08
N VAL A 510 -8.52 11.91 -4.33
CA VAL A 510 -7.21 11.45 -4.79
C VAL A 510 -7.38 10.14 -5.56
N HIS A 511 -6.72 10.00 -6.70
CA HIS A 511 -6.72 8.73 -7.46
C HIS A 511 -5.83 7.71 -6.77
N VAL A 512 -6.35 6.50 -6.50
CA VAL A 512 -5.62 5.49 -5.72
C VAL A 512 -5.45 4.21 -6.52
N VAL A 513 -4.24 3.65 -6.44
CA VAL A 513 -3.95 2.27 -6.85
C VAL A 513 -3.53 1.51 -5.61
N GLY A 514 -4.11 0.33 -5.39
CA GLY A 514 -3.68 -0.59 -4.35
C GLY A 514 -2.74 -1.66 -4.91
N GLU A 515 -1.72 -2.06 -4.16
CA GLU A 515 -0.76 -3.09 -4.53
C GLU A 515 -0.48 -4.04 -3.36
N THR A 516 -0.81 -5.32 -3.52
CA THR A 516 -0.66 -6.32 -2.46
C THR A 516 -0.70 -7.73 -3.03
N TYR A 517 -0.16 -8.71 -2.30
CA TYR A 517 -0.44 -10.11 -2.59
C TYR A 517 -1.92 -10.39 -2.32
N SER A 518 -2.68 -10.69 -3.38
CA SER A 518 -4.15 -10.81 -3.34
C SER A 518 -4.69 -11.97 -4.17
N ALA A 519 -3.88 -13.01 -4.37
CA ALA A 519 -4.26 -14.21 -5.11
C ALA A 519 -5.13 -15.18 -4.28
N VAL A 520 -5.17 -16.46 -4.63
CA VAL A 520 -6.09 -17.47 -4.06
C VAL A 520 -6.05 -17.52 -2.53
N GLN A 521 -4.86 -17.63 -1.92
CA GLN A 521 -4.75 -17.77 -0.47
C GLN A 521 -4.74 -16.41 0.27
N GLY A 522 -4.37 -15.34 -0.44
CA GLY A 522 -4.37 -13.96 0.07
C GLY A 522 -5.58 -13.14 -0.38
N ALA A 523 -6.68 -13.78 -0.78
CA ALA A 523 -7.77 -13.08 -1.47
C ALA A 523 -8.33 -11.92 -0.64
N LEU A 524 -8.62 -10.80 -1.32
CA LEU A 524 -9.25 -9.64 -0.68
C LEU A 524 -10.70 -9.97 -0.32
N VAL A 525 -10.95 -10.16 0.97
CA VAL A 525 -12.29 -10.36 1.54
C VAL A 525 -12.95 -9.05 2.00
N VAL A 526 -12.25 -7.94 1.82
CA VAL A 526 -12.72 -6.58 2.11
C VAL A 526 -12.51 -5.71 0.89
N GLY A 527 -13.46 -4.82 0.63
CA GLY A 527 -13.47 -3.95 -0.53
C GLY A 527 -14.24 -2.67 -0.26
N ASN A 528 -13.96 -1.64 -1.04
CA ASN A 528 -14.75 -0.41 -1.08
C ASN A 528 -14.71 0.18 -2.49
N LYS A 529 -15.55 1.18 -2.76
CA LYS A 529 -15.70 1.77 -4.10
C LYS A 529 -14.44 2.43 -4.68
N TYR A 530 -13.41 2.69 -3.86
CA TYR A 530 -12.14 3.29 -4.28
C TYR A 530 -11.06 2.23 -4.57
N MET A 531 -11.31 0.96 -4.28
CA MET A 531 -10.42 -0.16 -4.64
C MET A 531 -10.70 -0.67 -6.07
N ASN A 532 -10.77 0.26 -7.03
CA ASN A 532 -11.09 -0.04 -8.43
C ASN A 532 -9.85 -0.28 -9.30
N ALA A 533 -8.65 0.05 -8.81
CA ALA A 533 -7.39 -0.23 -9.47
C ALA A 533 -6.46 -0.98 -8.50
N MET A 534 -6.20 -2.25 -8.81
CA MET A 534 -5.47 -3.17 -7.95
C MET A 534 -4.36 -3.88 -8.72
N VAL A 535 -3.17 -3.95 -8.13
CA VAL A 535 -2.02 -4.71 -8.63
C VAL A 535 -1.78 -5.87 -7.68
N ASP A 536 -1.91 -7.10 -8.20
CA ASP A 536 -1.56 -8.30 -7.46
C ASP A 536 -0.05 -8.57 -7.55
N ASN A 537 0.58 -8.74 -6.38
CA ASN A 537 2.01 -9.07 -6.25
C ASN A 537 2.29 -10.58 -6.37
N ASN A 538 1.29 -11.44 -6.53
CA ASN A 538 1.52 -12.86 -6.67
C ASN A 538 2.36 -13.23 -7.90
N LYS A 539 3.40 -14.04 -7.68
CA LYS A 539 4.14 -14.74 -8.75
C LYS A 539 3.92 -16.25 -8.67
N SER A 540 3.40 -16.75 -7.54
CA SER A 540 3.11 -18.18 -7.41
C SER A 540 2.15 -18.66 -8.48
N MET A 541 2.49 -19.78 -9.11
CA MET A 541 1.67 -20.40 -10.15
C MET A 541 0.28 -20.80 -9.62
N GLN A 542 0.20 -21.21 -8.35
CA GLN A 542 -1.05 -21.61 -7.70
C GLN A 542 -1.78 -20.44 -7.02
N GLY A 543 -1.18 -19.25 -6.98
CA GLY A 543 -1.76 -18.10 -6.29
C GLY A 543 -1.71 -18.24 -4.76
N ILE A 544 -0.67 -18.88 -4.21
CA ILE A 544 -0.55 -19.20 -2.78
C ILE A 544 0.68 -18.55 -2.14
N GLU A 545 0.64 -18.44 -0.81
CA GLU A 545 1.81 -18.21 0.04
C GLU A 545 2.53 -19.57 0.12
N ASN A 546 3.55 -19.75 -0.71
CA ASN A 546 4.24 -21.04 -0.90
C ASN A 546 5.44 -21.21 0.02
N GLU A 547 5.57 -20.35 1.02
CA GLU A 547 6.61 -20.35 2.03
C GLU A 547 8.05 -20.14 1.51
N ILE A 548 8.21 -19.76 0.23
CA ILE A 548 9.50 -19.42 -0.39
C ILE A 548 9.75 -17.93 -0.22
N LEU A 549 10.85 -17.57 0.44
CA LEU A 549 11.19 -16.19 0.75
C LEU A 549 11.09 -15.27 -0.48
N SER A 550 10.33 -14.18 -0.31
CA SER A 550 10.12 -13.09 -1.25
C SER A 550 9.44 -13.41 -2.59
N ASN A 551 8.88 -14.61 -2.79
CA ASN A 551 8.29 -15.00 -4.08
C ASN A 551 7.16 -14.06 -4.56
N ASN A 552 6.28 -13.65 -3.65
CA ASN A 552 5.11 -12.81 -3.91
C ASN A 552 5.31 -11.35 -3.45
N THR A 553 6.56 -10.87 -3.37
CA THR A 553 6.86 -9.48 -3.03
C THR A 553 6.73 -8.55 -4.24
N LEU A 554 6.58 -7.25 -3.97
CA LEU A 554 6.66 -6.19 -4.97
C LEU A 554 8.02 -6.25 -5.69
N CYS A 555 7.99 -6.19 -7.02
CA CYS A 555 9.11 -6.23 -7.94
C CYS A 555 8.98 -5.12 -8.99
N PRO A 556 10.03 -4.86 -9.80
CA PRO A 556 9.97 -3.81 -10.83
C PRO A 556 8.79 -3.96 -11.81
N GLU A 557 8.40 -5.18 -12.17
CA GLU A 557 7.23 -5.45 -13.02
C GLU A 557 5.89 -4.98 -12.40
N ASP A 558 5.78 -4.95 -11.08
CA ASP A 558 4.57 -4.52 -10.37
C ASP A 558 4.55 -3.00 -10.27
N ALA A 559 5.69 -2.39 -9.94
CA ALA A 559 5.87 -0.94 -9.91
C ALA A 559 5.49 -0.27 -11.25
N VAL A 560 5.89 -0.86 -12.38
CA VAL A 560 5.52 -0.39 -13.72
C VAL A 560 4.00 -0.41 -13.90
N ARG A 561 3.32 -1.49 -13.47
CA ARG A 561 1.86 -1.62 -13.56
C ARG A 561 1.16 -0.59 -12.66
N ALA A 562 1.63 -0.41 -11.42
CA ALA A 562 1.05 0.53 -10.48
C ALA A 562 1.18 1.98 -10.98
N LEU A 563 2.36 2.36 -11.49
CA LEU A 563 2.61 3.68 -12.08
C LEU A 563 1.76 3.92 -13.35
N ALA A 564 1.63 2.91 -14.22
CA ALA A 564 0.77 3.01 -15.40
C ALA A 564 -0.70 3.22 -15.02
N MET A 565 -1.20 2.49 -14.01
CA MET A 565 -2.58 2.62 -13.54
C MET A 565 -2.85 3.99 -12.90
N VAL A 566 -1.97 4.49 -12.01
CA VAL A 566 -2.19 5.78 -11.36
C VAL A 566 -2.14 6.92 -12.37
N LYS A 567 -1.22 6.87 -13.34
CA LYS A 567 -1.16 7.86 -14.44
C LYS A 567 -2.41 7.82 -15.31
N THR A 568 -2.93 6.64 -15.62
CA THR A 568 -4.18 6.47 -16.37
C THR A 568 -5.35 7.12 -15.64
N LEU A 569 -5.50 6.86 -14.34
CA LEU A 569 -6.57 7.45 -13.53
C LEU A 569 -6.45 8.98 -13.45
N MET A 570 -5.26 9.51 -13.15
CA MET A 570 -5.01 10.96 -13.11
C MET A 570 -5.20 11.64 -14.47
N GLY A 571 -5.02 10.91 -15.57
CA GLY A 571 -5.30 11.35 -16.94
C GLY A 571 -6.77 11.29 -17.34
N GLY A 572 -7.68 10.85 -16.46
CA GLY A 572 -9.10 10.69 -16.75
C GLY A 572 -9.45 9.41 -17.52
N GLY A 573 -8.49 8.48 -17.64
CA GLY A 573 -8.72 7.14 -18.15
C GLY A 573 -9.44 6.24 -17.14
N THR A 574 -9.83 5.06 -17.59
CA THR A 574 -10.55 4.06 -16.78
C THR A 574 -9.73 2.78 -16.66
N ILE A 575 -9.79 2.14 -15.50
CA ILE A 575 -9.28 0.79 -15.27
C ILE A 575 -10.46 -0.18 -15.34
N GLU A 576 -10.26 -1.31 -16.02
CA GLU A 576 -11.27 -2.36 -16.10
C GLU A 576 -11.55 -2.94 -14.71
N LYS A 577 -12.81 -3.31 -14.47
CA LYS A 577 -13.21 -3.91 -13.20
C LYS A 577 -12.56 -5.28 -13.07
N ALA A 578 -11.92 -5.54 -11.93
CA ALA A 578 -11.33 -6.84 -11.62
C ALA A 578 -12.40 -7.95 -11.61
N GLU A 579 -11.98 -9.15 -12.03
CA GLU A 579 -12.77 -10.36 -11.90
C GLU A 579 -12.99 -10.72 -10.43
N ARG A 580 -14.12 -11.37 -10.11
CA ARG A 580 -14.44 -11.79 -8.73
C ARG A 580 -13.51 -12.90 -8.21
N LYS A 581 -12.98 -13.71 -9.11
CA LYS A 581 -12.03 -14.77 -8.79
C LYS A 581 -10.68 -14.39 -9.35
N TRP A 582 -9.63 -14.75 -8.61
CA TRP A 582 -8.27 -14.54 -9.07
C TRP A 582 -8.05 -15.20 -10.43
N ASN A 583 -7.50 -14.44 -11.37
CA ASN A 583 -7.19 -14.88 -12.72
C ASN A 583 -5.75 -14.49 -13.07
N PRO A 584 -4.84 -15.46 -13.25
CA PRO A 584 -3.43 -15.17 -13.54
C PRO A 584 -3.23 -14.42 -14.86
N ASN A 585 -4.18 -14.48 -15.80
CA ASN A 585 -4.06 -13.81 -17.09
C ASN A 585 -4.19 -12.28 -16.98
N VAL A 586 -4.81 -11.75 -15.91
CA VAL A 586 -4.96 -10.29 -15.72
C VAL A 586 -3.59 -9.60 -15.70
N LYS A 587 -2.59 -10.22 -15.06
CA LYS A 587 -1.21 -9.72 -15.06
C LYS A 587 -0.68 -9.60 -16.49
N GLN A 588 -0.81 -10.66 -17.28
CA GLN A 588 -0.29 -10.70 -18.65
C GLN A 588 -1.00 -9.68 -19.56
N ASN A 589 -2.32 -9.57 -19.45
CA ASN A 589 -3.10 -8.58 -20.20
C ASN A 589 -2.66 -7.14 -19.89
N ASN A 590 -2.41 -6.82 -18.61
CA ASN A 590 -1.93 -5.50 -18.21
C ASN A 590 -0.54 -5.21 -18.79
N VAL A 591 0.36 -6.20 -18.75
CA VAL A 591 1.71 -6.08 -19.32
C VAL A 591 1.64 -5.80 -20.81
N GLU A 592 0.88 -6.60 -21.57
CA GLU A 592 0.72 -6.41 -23.02
C GLU A 592 0.15 -5.04 -23.37
N ALA A 593 -0.82 -4.55 -22.60
CA ALA A 593 -1.39 -3.21 -22.78
C ALA A 593 -0.35 -2.11 -22.52
N ILE A 594 0.46 -2.24 -21.47
CA ILE A 594 1.51 -1.27 -21.13
C ILE A 594 2.63 -1.28 -22.17
N GLU A 595 3.07 -2.45 -22.62
CA GLU A 595 4.09 -2.58 -23.66
C GLU A 595 3.61 -1.98 -25.00
N ALA A 596 2.35 -2.24 -25.36
CA ALA A 596 1.75 -1.68 -26.57
C ALA A 596 1.66 -0.14 -26.54
N GLN A 597 1.41 0.44 -25.36
CA GLN A 597 1.29 1.89 -25.19
C GLN A 597 2.66 2.58 -25.07
N SER A 598 3.57 2.01 -24.29
CA SER A 598 4.89 2.62 -23.98
C SER A 598 5.95 2.32 -25.04
N GLY A 599 5.81 1.21 -25.77
CA GLY A 599 6.86 0.71 -26.67
C GLY A 599 8.05 0.09 -25.94
N THR A 600 8.00 -0.02 -24.60
CA THR A 600 9.05 -0.58 -23.76
C THR A 600 8.61 -1.94 -23.24
N LYS A 601 9.51 -2.92 -23.31
CA LYS A 601 9.26 -4.26 -22.80
C LYS A 601 9.29 -4.26 -21.27
N VAL A 602 8.33 -4.94 -20.63
CA VAL A 602 8.32 -5.18 -19.19
C VAL A 602 8.96 -6.54 -18.92
N GLU A 603 10.08 -6.54 -18.19
CA GLU A 603 10.73 -7.79 -17.82
C GLU A 603 10.02 -8.44 -16.64
N LEU A 604 9.45 -9.63 -16.89
CA LEU A 604 8.81 -10.42 -15.85
C LEU A 604 9.82 -11.28 -15.11
N VAL A 605 9.65 -11.37 -13.80
CA VAL A 605 10.51 -12.16 -12.92
C VAL A 605 10.03 -13.61 -12.83
N ASP A 606 10.99 -14.54 -12.74
CA ASP A 606 10.72 -15.97 -12.61
C ASP A 606 10.00 -16.30 -11.30
N ASN A 607 9.14 -17.32 -11.30
CA ASN A 607 8.48 -17.81 -10.09
C ASN A 607 9.17 -19.06 -9.50
N GLU A 608 8.55 -19.70 -8.52
CA GLU A 608 9.08 -20.88 -7.83
C GLU A 608 9.40 -22.07 -8.73
N GLN A 609 8.87 -22.13 -9.96
CA GLN A 609 9.17 -23.22 -10.89
C GLN A 609 10.62 -23.16 -11.41
N ALA A 610 11.31 -22.03 -11.24
CA ALA A 610 12.74 -21.90 -11.54
C ALA A 610 13.65 -22.52 -10.46
N LEU A 611 13.10 -22.88 -9.30
CA LEU A 611 13.85 -23.49 -8.20
C LEU A 611 13.76 -25.03 -8.23
N PRO A 612 14.77 -25.76 -7.72
CA PRO A 612 14.61 -27.16 -7.39
C PRO A 612 13.45 -27.33 -6.38
N LYS A 613 12.60 -28.33 -6.59
CA LYS A 613 11.46 -28.58 -5.69
C LYS A 613 11.96 -29.05 -4.31
N SER A 614 11.55 -28.36 -3.25
CA SER A 614 11.75 -28.83 -1.88
C SER A 614 10.86 -30.02 -1.56
N LYS A 615 11.23 -30.77 -0.52
CA LYS A 615 10.39 -31.86 0.00
C LYS A 615 8.99 -31.35 0.38
N LYS A 616 8.93 -30.18 1.03
CA LYS A 616 7.69 -29.49 1.41
C LYS A 616 6.80 -29.21 0.20
N ARG A 617 7.38 -28.73 -0.91
CA ARG A 617 6.63 -28.52 -2.16
C ARG A 617 6.08 -29.80 -2.76
N LEU A 618 6.90 -30.86 -2.84
CA LEU A 618 6.45 -32.15 -3.38
C LEU A 618 5.35 -32.80 -2.54
N GLU A 619 5.41 -32.64 -1.22
CA GLU A 619 4.50 -33.34 -0.30
C GLU A 619 3.24 -32.55 0.05
N ILE A 620 3.25 -31.21 -0.02
CA ILE A 620 2.16 -30.36 0.47
C ILE A 620 1.50 -29.55 -0.66
N TYR A 621 2.27 -28.79 -1.44
CA TYR A 621 1.71 -27.83 -2.40
C TYR A 621 1.51 -28.40 -3.82
N GLU A 622 2.44 -29.23 -4.27
CA GLU A 622 2.50 -29.80 -5.61
C GLU A 622 2.50 -31.33 -5.56
N GLN A 623 1.52 -31.90 -4.88
CA GLN A 623 1.30 -33.35 -4.89
C GLN A 623 0.98 -33.80 -6.32
N GLU A 624 1.80 -34.71 -6.86
CA GLU A 624 1.61 -35.33 -8.18
C GLU A 624 0.57 -36.45 -8.19
#